data_AF-A0A2V4DG53-F1
#
_entry.id   AF-A0A2V4DG53-F1
#
_cell.length_a   1.000
_cell.length_b   1.000
_cell.length_c   1.000
_cell.angle_alpha   90.00
_cell.angle_beta   90.00
_cell.angle_gamma   90.00
#
_symmetry.space_group_name_H-M   'P 1'
#
loop_
_entity.id
_entity.type
_entity.pdbx_description
1 polymer ?
#
loop_
_entity_poly.entity_id
_entity_poly.type
_entity_poly.pdbx_seq_one_letter_code
_entity_poly.pdbx_strand_id
1 'polypeptide(L)'
;HLENGKSILLLAEWGDLFGHVDFLNELTTPCGIEIQKDRVTDHEEHVTQKVELAGVELGEESIPHFVRVQNFADHPITKGISELIYFSGCSLRVSEGATALASTSASSFGDIDLDSVLDEGEIQGELPIAAVSEMNGRLVVVGDSNIAANGYIEQGDNLLFVQQAIEWLSFNI
;
A
#
# COMPACT_ATOMS: atom_id res chain seq x y z
N HIS A 1 13.11 -5.10 -17.61
CA HIS A 1 12.93 -6.44 -17.01
C HIS A 1 11.64 -7.08 -17.51
N LEU A 2 10.50 -6.40 -17.36
CA LEU A 2 9.20 -6.86 -17.82
C LEU A 2 9.17 -7.20 -19.31
N GLU A 3 9.78 -6.39 -20.18
CA GLU A 3 9.89 -6.68 -21.63
C GLU A 3 10.52 -8.05 -21.94
N ASN A 4 11.40 -8.55 -21.07
CA ASN A 4 12.06 -9.84 -21.21
C ASN A 4 11.31 -10.98 -20.47
N GLY A 5 10.07 -10.78 -20.08
CA GLY A 5 9.24 -11.79 -19.41
C GLY A 5 9.52 -11.98 -17.93
N LYS A 6 10.29 -11.09 -17.30
CA LYS A 6 10.61 -11.18 -15.87
C LYS A 6 9.61 -10.41 -15.03
N SER A 7 9.24 -10.99 -13.89
CA SER A 7 8.30 -10.40 -12.96
C SER A 7 8.99 -9.80 -11.74
N ILE A 8 8.42 -8.74 -11.17
CA ILE A 8 8.95 -8.00 -10.02
C ILE A 8 7.82 -7.78 -9.01
N LEU A 9 8.09 -8.13 -7.75
CA LEU A 9 7.36 -7.61 -6.60
C LEU A 9 8.19 -6.49 -5.98
N LEU A 10 7.63 -5.29 -5.89
CA LEU A 10 8.25 -4.15 -5.23
C LEU A 10 7.38 -3.71 -4.06
N LEU A 11 7.96 -3.71 -2.86
CA LEU A 11 7.34 -3.15 -1.66
C LEU A 11 8.13 -1.90 -1.25
N ALA A 12 7.45 -0.77 -1.15
CA ALA A 12 8.04 0.51 -0.79
C ALA A 12 7.68 0.89 0.65
N GLU A 13 8.07 2.09 1.08
CA GLU A 13 7.77 2.62 2.41
C GLU A 13 7.29 4.07 2.27
N TRP A 14 6.68 4.59 3.33
CA TRP A 14 6.26 5.98 3.43
C TRP A 14 7.41 6.98 3.34
N GLY A 15 7.04 8.20 2.96
CA GLY A 15 7.94 9.34 2.92
C GLY A 15 9.04 9.21 1.86
N ASP A 16 10.06 10.06 1.97
CA ASP A 16 11.28 9.98 1.14
C ASP A 16 12.51 9.87 2.04
N LEU A 17 12.45 8.94 2.99
CA LEU A 17 13.56 8.64 3.88
C LEU A 17 14.78 8.29 3.00
N PHE A 18 15.79 9.15 3.06
CA PHE A 18 17.05 9.04 2.33
C PHE A 18 17.00 9.27 0.81
N GLY A 19 15.92 9.84 0.25
CA GLY A 19 15.84 10.19 -1.17
C GLY A 19 15.71 8.96 -2.09
N HIS A 20 15.17 7.86 -1.58
CA HIS A 20 15.11 6.58 -2.29
C HIS A 20 13.93 6.47 -3.24
N VAL A 21 12.86 7.25 -3.02
CA VAL A 21 11.65 7.18 -3.85
C VAL A 21 11.96 7.49 -5.31
N ASP A 22 12.84 8.47 -5.57
CA ASP A 22 13.20 8.85 -6.94
C ASP A 22 13.91 7.70 -7.68
N PHE A 23 14.77 6.92 -7.00
CA PHE A 23 15.44 5.77 -7.59
C PHE A 23 14.48 4.60 -7.85
N LEU A 24 13.49 4.38 -6.99
CA LEU A 24 12.45 3.38 -7.22
C LEU A 24 11.55 3.82 -8.39
N ASN A 25 11.26 5.11 -8.51
CA ASN A 25 10.45 5.66 -9.59
C ASN A 25 11.13 5.59 -10.96
N GLU A 26 12.47 5.53 -11.04
CA GLU A 26 13.17 5.20 -12.29
C GLU A 26 12.75 3.83 -12.85
N LEU A 27 12.37 2.88 -11.97
CA LEU A 27 11.91 1.55 -12.36
C LEU A 27 10.41 1.50 -12.64
N THR A 28 9.59 2.16 -11.82
CA THR A 28 8.13 1.98 -11.82
C THR A 28 7.39 2.96 -12.74
N THR A 29 7.88 4.20 -12.87
CA THR A 29 7.20 5.25 -13.67
C THR A 29 7.08 4.88 -15.14
N PRO A 30 8.09 4.27 -15.80
CA PRO A 30 7.92 3.77 -17.17
C PRO A 30 6.83 2.71 -17.33
N CYS A 31 6.44 2.04 -16.23
CA CYS A 31 5.35 1.06 -16.20
C CYS A 31 4.01 1.69 -15.78
N GLY A 32 3.95 3.01 -15.65
CA GLY A 32 2.73 3.75 -15.30
C GLY A 32 2.45 3.88 -13.79
N ILE A 33 3.41 3.53 -12.91
CA ILE A 33 3.25 3.60 -11.45
C ILE A 33 4.29 4.53 -10.83
N GLU A 34 3.86 5.57 -10.13
CA GLU A 34 4.74 6.52 -9.42
C GLU A 34 4.48 6.45 -7.92
N ILE A 35 5.49 6.04 -7.15
CA ILE A 35 5.49 5.99 -5.68
C ILE A 35 5.56 7.43 -5.15
N GLN A 36 4.65 7.81 -4.26
CA GLN A 36 4.60 9.15 -3.68
C GLN A 36 5.49 9.26 -2.44
N LYS A 37 5.78 10.50 -2.04
CA LYS A 37 6.65 10.84 -0.89
C LYS A 37 5.84 11.17 0.37
N ASP A 38 4.61 10.68 0.45
CA ASP A 38 3.68 10.90 1.55
C ASP A 38 3.62 9.67 2.48
N ARG A 39 2.84 9.80 3.55
CA ARG A 39 2.35 8.68 4.37
C ARG A 39 0.83 8.67 4.31
N VAL A 40 0.27 7.54 3.91
CA VAL A 40 -1.18 7.36 3.89
C VAL A 40 -1.72 7.38 5.32
N THR A 41 -2.69 8.27 5.56
CA THR A 41 -3.31 8.50 6.87
C THR A 41 -4.82 8.58 6.72
N ASP A 42 -5.56 8.03 7.68
CA ASP A 42 -7.02 8.11 7.76
C ASP A 42 -7.46 8.24 9.23
N HIS A 43 -8.43 9.11 9.52
CA HIS A 43 -8.98 9.30 10.87
C HIS A 43 -10.29 8.56 11.10
N GLU A 44 -10.87 7.95 10.07
CA GLU A 44 -12.11 7.19 10.12
C GLU A 44 -11.83 5.70 9.93
N GLU A 45 -11.06 5.35 8.89
CA GLU A 45 -10.77 3.96 8.50
C GLU A 45 -9.36 3.53 8.92
N HIS A 46 -9.10 3.51 10.23
CA HIS A 46 -7.80 3.12 10.81
C HIS A 46 -7.92 2.05 11.90
N VAL A 47 -6.77 1.49 12.28
CA VAL A 47 -6.67 0.52 13.37
C VAL A 47 -6.50 1.22 14.71
N THR A 48 -7.18 0.68 15.72
CA THR A 48 -6.99 1.03 17.13
C THR A 48 -6.19 -0.06 17.83
N GLN A 49 -5.16 0.32 18.58
CA GLN A 49 -4.35 -0.60 19.37
C GLN A 49 -4.71 -0.51 20.84
N LYS A 50 -4.76 -1.66 21.51
CA LYS A 50 -4.89 -1.71 22.96
C LYS A 50 -3.59 -1.30 23.63
N VAL A 51 -3.68 -0.37 24.57
CA VAL A 51 -2.58 0.04 25.42
C VAL A 51 -2.62 -0.80 26.68
N GLU A 52 -1.63 -1.66 26.88
CA GLU A 52 -1.52 -2.50 28.08
C GLU A 52 -0.23 -2.18 28.85
N LEU A 53 -0.33 -2.14 30.18
CA LEU A 53 0.82 -2.07 31.07
C LEU A 53 0.78 -3.23 32.06
N ALA A 54 1.79 -4.10 31.98
CA ALA A 54 1.89 -5.30 32.82
C ALA A 54 0.63 -6.21 32.76
N GLY A 55 0.00 -6.31 31.58
CA GLY A 55 -1.21 -7.12 31.36
C GLY A 55 -2.50 -6.48 31.85
N VAL A 56 -2.47 -5.19 32.22
CA VAL A 56 -3.66 -4.39 32.52
C VAL A 56 -3.96 -3.49 31.32
N GLU A 57 -5.15 -3.63 30.75
CA GLU A 57 -5.67 -2.74 29.70
C GLU A 57 -5.86 -1.34 30.29
N LEU A 58 -5.08 -0.38 29.78
CA LEU A 58 -5.12 1.03 30.18
C LEU A 58 -6.05 1.85 29.28
N GLY A 59 -6.34 1.36 28.08
CA GLY A 59 -7.21 2.00 27.11
C GLY A 59 -6.90 1.57 25.68
N GLU A 60 -7.33 2.41 24.75
CA GLU A 60 -7.19 2.20 23.31
C GLU A 60 -6.60 3.47 22.68
N GLU A 61 -5.66 3.30 21.76
CA GLU A 61 -5.00 4.36 21.02
C GLU A 61 -5.28 4.19 19.53
N SER A 62 -5.79 5.25 18.90
CA SER A 62 -5.95 5.30 17.44
C SER A 62 -4.60 5.47 16.77
N ILE A 63 -4.34 4.70 15.71
CA ILE A 63 -3.14 4.81 14.89
C ILE A 63 -3.57 5.20 13.46
N PRO A 64 -3.75 6.50 13.16
CA PRO A 64 -4.33 6.97 11.90
C PRO A 64 -3.59 6.53 10.63
N HIS A 65 -2.29 6.25 10.74
CA HIS A 65 -1.46 5.78 9.62
C HIS A 65 -1.46 4.24 9.48
N PHE A 66 -2.21 3.50 10.32
CA PHE A 66 -2.49 2.08 10.12
C PHE A 66 -3.89 1.94 9.52
N VAL A 67 -3.98 2.10 8.20
CA VAL A 67 -5.23 2.31 7.48
C VAL A 67 -5.88 0.97 7.11
N ARG A 68 -7.19 0.88 7.27
CA ARG A 68 -8.03 -0.23 6.80
C ARG A 68 -8.40 0.02 5.35
N VAL A 69 -8.07 -0.90 4.46
CA VAL A 69 -8.30 -0.78 3.03
C VAL A 69 -9.30 -1.84 2.58
N GLN A 70 -10.43 -1.41 2.03
CA GLN A 70 -11.53 -2.28 1.61
C GLN A 70 -11.99 -2.03 0.16
N ASN A 71 -11.38 -1.06 -0.53
CA ASN A 71 -11.70 -0.72 -1.92
C ASN A 71 -10.71 -1.41 -2.85
N PHE A 72 -11.20 -2.43 -3.57
CA PHE A 72 -10.41 -3.28 -4.45
C PHE A 72 -10.95 -3.28 -5.87
N ALA A 73 -10.04 -3.24 -6.85
CA ALA A 73 -10.38 -3.51 -8.24
C ALA A 73 -10.66 -5.00 -8.46
N ASP A 74 -11.43 -5.33 -9.50
CA ASP A 74 -11.62 -6.72 -9.94
C ASP A 74 -10.33 -7.24 -10.60
N HIS A 75 -9.56 -8.05 -9.86
CA HIS A 75 -8.29 -8.60 -10.31
C HIS A 75 -8.01 -9.95 -9.61
N PRO A 76 -7.27 -10.91 -10.23
CA PRO A 76 -6.92 -12.17 -9.58
C PRO A 76 -6.23 -12.00 -8.21
N ILE A 77 -5.39 -10.98 -8.06
CA ILE A 77 -4.68 -10.67 -6.80
C ILE A 77 -5.63 -10.25 -5.67
N THR A 78 -6.75 -9.61 -5.99
CA THR A 78 -7.70 -9.07 -5.01
C THR A 78 -8.90 -9.98 -4.79
N LYS A 79 -8.94 -11.14 -5.47
CA LYS A 79 -10.04 -12.08 -5.37
C LYS A 79 -10.20 -12.60 -3.94
N GLY A 80 -11.40 -12.46 -3.39
CA GLY A 80 -11.74 -12.96 -2.06
C GLY A 80 -11.13 -12.16 -0.89
N ILE A 81 -10.43 -11.05 -1.18
CA ILE A 81 -9.91 -10.13 -0.17
C ILE A 81 -11.05 -9.23 0.29
N SER A 82 -11.21 -9.12 1.60
CA SER A 82 -12.20 -8.28 2.26
C SER A 82 -11.58 -7.04 2.88
N GLU A 83 -10.36 -7.14 3.39
CA GLU A 83 -9.67 -6.03 4.04
C GLU A 83 -8.16 -6.23 4.01
N LEU A 84 -7.41 -5.17 3.72
CA LEU A 84 -5.97 -5.09 4.02
C LEU A 84 -5.75 -4.12 5.17
N ILE A 85 -4.77 -4.42 6.01
CA ILE A 85 -4.26 -3.44 6.97
C ILE A 85 -2.95 -2.91 6.43
N TYR A 86 -2.94 -1.60 6.18
CA TYR A 86 -1.85 -0.88 5.54
C TYR A 86 -1.03 -0.12 6.59
N PHE A 87 0.24 -0.50 6.76
CA PHE A 87 1.04 -0.10 7.92
C PHE A 87 1.98 1.03 7.60
N SER A 88 1.44 2.25 7.61
CA SER A 88 2.19 3.47 7.36
C SER A 88 2.86 3.45 5.99
N GLY A 89 2.20 3.01 4.91
CA GLY A 89 2.80 3.10 3.57
C GLY A 89 2.62 4.46 2.90
N CYS A 90 3.13 4.62 1.68
CA CYS A 90 2.87 5.78 0.81
C CYS A 90 1.76 5.50 -0.21
N SER A 91 1.18 6.56 -0.76
CA SER A 91 0.28 6.45 -1.90
C SER A 91 1.04 6.22 -3.20
N LEU A 92 0.32 5.79 -4.23
CA LEU A 92 0.79 5.61 -5.58
C LEU A 92 -0.05 6.49 -6.52
N ARG A 93 0.60 7.04 -7.54
CA ARG A 93 -0.09 7.55 -8.73
C ARG A 93 -0.05 6.50 -9.82
N VAL A 94 -1.20 6.24 -10.41
CA VAL A 94 -1.38 5.25 -11.47
C VAL A 94 -1.80 5.96 -12.75
N SER A 95 -1.12 5.65 -13.85
CA SER A 95 -1.34 6.23 -15.17
C SER A 95 -1.47 5.13 -16.23
N GLU A 96 -1.51 5.52 -17.51
CA GLU A 96 -1.67 4.59 -18.63
C GLU A 96 -0.60 3.48 -18.59
N GLY A 97 -1.04 2.22 -18.75
CA GLY A 97 -0.17 1.05 -18.67
C GLY A 97 -0.11 0.38 -17.29
N ALA A 98 -0.79 0.94 -16.28
CA ALA A 98 -0.95 0.33 -14.98
C ALA A 98 -2.42 0.31 -14.51
N THR A 99 -2.69 -0.48 -13.48
CA THR A 99 -4.02 -0.59 -12.85
C THR A 99 -3.86 -0.57 -11.33
N ALA A 100 -4.61 0.29 -10.65
CA ALA A 100 -4.70 0.28 -9.20
C ALA A 100 -5.45 -0.98 -8.76
N LEU A 101 -4.88 -1.73 -7.82
CA LEU A 101 -5.49 -2.94 -7.24
C LEU A 101 -6.29 -2.63 -5.99
N ALA A 102 -5.72 -1.80 -5.13
CA ALA A 102 -6.29 -1.39 -3.86
C ALA A 102 -6.11 0.11 -3.71
N SER A 103 -7.14 0.78 -3.22
CA SER A 103 -7.10 2.21 -2.89
C SER A 103 -7.71 2.43 -1.53
N THR A 104 -7.30 3.50 -0.87
CA THR A 104 -7.89 3.89 0.41
C THR A 104 -9.32 4.40 0.26
N SER A 105 -9.93 4.78 1.39
CA SER A 105 -11.25 5.41 1.43
C SER A 105 -11.18 6.89 0.98
N ALA A 106 -12.33 7.55 0.83
CA ALA A 106 -12.38 8.97 0.51
C ALA A 106 -11.97 9.91 1.67
N SER A 107 -11.92 9.43 2.92
CA SER A 107 -11.47 10.22 4.08
C SER A 107 -9.95 10.26 4.20
N SER A 108 -9.25 9.31 3.58
CA SER A 108 -7.80 9.21 3.66
C SER A 108 -7.08 10.36 2.95
N PHE A 109 -5.85 10.63 3.37
CA PHE A 109 -4.98 11.62 2.75
C PHE A 109 -3.51 11.21 2.79
N GLY A 110 -2.74 11.79 1.88
CA GLY A 110 -1.28 11.66 1.84
C GLY A 110 -0.65 12.72 2.72
N ASP A 111 -0.29 12.33 3.94
CA ASP A 111 0.36 13.14 4.98
C ASP A 111 1.85 13.32 4.62
N ILE A 112 2.25 14.53 4.22
CA ILE A 112 3.59 14.83 3.70
C ILE A 112 4.55 15.21 4.84
N ASP A 113 4.07 15.93 5.85
CA ASP A 113 4.90 16.44 6.94
C ASP A 113 4.89 15.55 8.20
N LEU A 114 4.05 14.50 8.17
CA LEU A 114 3.96 13.39 9.10
C LEU A 114 3.33 13.73 10.45
N ASP A 115 2.57 14.82 10.53
CA ASP A 115 1.89 15.24 11.75
C ASP A 115 0.50 14.59 11.94
N SER A 116 0.04 13.81 10.95
CA SER A 116 -1.28 13.17 10.90
C SER A 116 -2.43 14.18 10.96
N VAL A 117 -2.28 15.35 10.34
CA VAL A 117 -3.32 16.35 10.14
C VAL A 117 -3.44 16.63 8.65
N LEU A 118 -4.67 16.69 8.13
CA LEU A 118 -4.88 17.06 6.74
C LEU A 118 -4.62 18.56 6.54
N ASP A 119 -3.58 18.88 5.78
CA ASP A 119 -3.11 20.24 5.54
C ASP A 119 -3.38 20.79 4.12
N GLU A 120 -3.23 22.11 3.96
CA GLU A 120 -3.34 22.76 2.66
C GLU A 120 -2.23 22.28 1.71
N GLY A 121 -2.62 21.62 0.62
CA GLY A 121 -1.70 21.11 -0.40
C GLY A 121 -1.52 19.58 -0.36
N GLU A 122 -2.00 18.92 0.69
CA GLU A 122 -2.09 17.47 0.75
C GLU A 122 -3.29 16.96 -0.06
N ILE A 123 -3.15 15.75 -0.59
CA ILE A 123 -4.19 15.13 -1.40
C ILE A 123 -5.04 14.23 -0.51
N GLN A 124 -6.33 14.56 -0.43
CA GLN A 124 -7.36 13.74 0.19
C GLN A 124 -8.16 12.96 -0.86
N GLY A 125 -8.53 11.72 -0.56
CA GLY A 125 -9.43 10.91 -1.36
C GLY A 125 -9.00 9.45 -1.42
N GLU A 126 -9.57 8.72 -2.40
CA GLU A 126 -9.17 7.34 -2.68
C GLU A 126 -7.77 7.31 -3.29
N LEU A 127 -6.76 7.04 -2.46
CA LEU A 127 -5.36 6.98 -2.85
C LEU A 127 -5.00 5.55 -3.22
N PRO A 128 -4.52 5.26 -4.44
CA PRO A 128 -3.99 3.94 -4.75
C PRO A 128 -2.84 3.58 -3.81
N ILE A 129 -2.83 2.37 -3.26
CA ILE A 129 -1.78 1.86 -2.35
C ILE A 129 -1.07 0.61 -2.89
N ALA A 130 -1.72 -0.06 -3.83
CA ALA A 130 -1.14 -1.15 -4.60
C ALA A 130 -1.56 -1.04 -6.06
N ALA A 131 -0.64 -1.33 -6.98
CA ALA A 131 -0.87 -1.25 -8.41
C ALA A 131 -0.09 -2.32 -9.17
N VAL A 132 -0.55 -2.64 -10.37
CA VAL A 132 0.09 -3.58 -11.28
C VAL A 132 0.34 -2.98 -12.65
N SER A 133 1.35 -3.51 -13.32
CA SER A 133 1.57 -3.33 -14.76
C SER A 133 1.95 -4.66 -15.38
N GLU A 134 1.42 -4.95 -16.57
CA GLU A 134 1.65 -6.21 -17.29
C GLU A 134 2.10 -5.91 -18.71
N MET A 135 3.17 -6.59 -19.12
CA MET A 135 3.68 -6.61 -20.49
C MET A 135 3.97 -8.09 -20.85
N ASN A 136 5.20 -8.41 -21.28
CA ASN A 136 5.65 -9.80 -21.35
C ASN A 136 5.89 -10.41 -19.96
N GLY A 137 6.20 -9.55 -18.96
CA GLY A 137 6.38 -9.86 -17.55
C GLY A 137 5.38 -9.06 -16.71
N ARG A 138 5.40 -9.24 -15.38
CA ARG A 138 4.43 -8.63 -14.46
C ARG A 138 5.12 -7.81 -13.38
N LEU A 139 4.55 -6.66 -13.03
CA LEU A 139 4.99 -5.82 -11.91
C LEU A 139 3.84 -5.68 -10.93
N VAL A 140 4.11 -5.91 -9.65
CA VAL A 140 3.26 -5.51 -8.53
C VAL A 140 4.06 -4.51 -7.70
N VAL A 141 3.48 -3.33 -7.46
CA VAL A 141 4.02 -2.32 -6.53
C VAL A 141 3.04 -2.14 -5.39
N VAL A 142 3.53 -2.16 -4.16
CA VAL A 142 2.78 -1.83 -2.96
C VAL A 142 3.54 -0.75 -2.22
N GLY A 143 2.89 0.34 -1.82
CA GLY A 143 3.55 1.43 -1.09
C GLY A 143 3.95 1.11 0.36
N ASP A 144 3.80 -0.15 0.78
CA ASP A 144 4.06 -0.63 2.15
C ASP A 144 4.84 -1.95 2.16
N SER A 145 6.00 -1.95 2.82
CA SER A 145 6.87 -3.10 3.04
C SER A 145 6.39 -3.95 4.21
N ASN A 146 5.72 -3.33 5.18
CA ASN A 146 5.25 -3.97 6.39
C ASN A 146 4.06 -4.90 6.12
N ILE A 147 3.31 -4.71 5.02
CA ILE A 147 2.25 -5.64 4.59
C ILE A 147 2.73 -7.10 4.53
N ALA A 148 4.03 -7.32 4.25
CA ALA A 148 4.64 -8.64 4.16
C ALA A 148 5.56 -8.99 5.35
N ALA A 149 5.68 -8.12 6.35
CA ALA A 149 6.60 -8.30 7.47
C ALA A 149 6.02 -9.25 8.54
N ASN A 150 6.91 -9.93 9.26
CA ASN A 150 6.56 -10.95 10.27
C ASN A 150 5.54 -10.47 11.31
N GLY A 151 5.54 -9.19 11.68
CA GLY A 151 4.63 -8.62 12.67
C GLY A 151 3.22 -8.31 12.15
N TYR A 152 3.02 -8.34 10.84
CA TYR A 152 1.88 -7.69 10.19
C TYR A 152 1.23 -8.53 9.09
N ILE A 153 1.89 -9.57 8.61
CA ILE A 153 1.40 -10.46 7.54
C ILE A 153 0.04 -11.12 7.87
N GLU A 154 -0.26 -11.33 9.16
CA GLU A 154 -1.52 -11.95 9.62
C GLU A 154 -2.67 -10.95 9.83
N GLN A 155 -2.45 -9.66 9.60
CA GLN A 155 -3.44 -8.61 9.82
C GLN A 155 -4.33 -8.47 8.59
N GLY A 156 -5.65 -8.40 8.79
CA GLY A 156 -6.61 -8.47 7.69
C GLY A 156 -6.38 -9.71 6.81
N ASP A 157 -6.46 -9.52 5.50
CA ASP A 157 -6.17 -10.52 4.47
C ASP A 157 -4.76 -10.33 3.85
N ASN A 158 -3.82 -9.67 4.54
CA ASN A 158 -2.49 -9.34 4.02
C ASN A 158 -1.73 -10.58 3.49
N LEU A 159 -1.75 -11.70 4.23
CA LEU A 159 -1.13 -12.95 3.77
C LEU A 159 -1.71 -13.43 2.43
N LEU A 160 -3.04 -13.37 2.28
CA LEU A 160 -3.71 -13.80 1.06
C LEU A 160 -3.33 -12.88 -0.10
N PHE A 161 -3.32 -11.57 0.11
CA PHE A 161 -2.87 -10.60 -0.90
C PHE A 161 -1.45 -10.90 -1.39
N VAL A 162 -0.51 -11.08 -0.47
CA VAL A 162 0.91 -11.35 -0.79
C VAL A 162 1.05 -12.68 -1.53
N GLN A 163 0.33 -13.73 -1.12
CA GLN A 163 0.33 -15.03 -1.81
C GLN A 163 -0.19 -14.90 -3.24
N GLN A 164 -1.35 -14.24 -3.43
CA GLN A 164 -1.93 -14.08 -4.76
C GLN A 164 -1.07 -13.17 -5.65
N ALA A 165 -0.41 -12.15 -5.09
CA ALA A 165 0.58 -11.35 -5.82
C ALA A 165 1.75 -12.21 -6.32
N ILE A 166 2.31 -13.08 -5.48
CA ILE A 166 3.40 -13.99 -5.88
C ILE A 166 2.93 -15.00 -6.94
N GLU A 167 1.73 -15.56 -6.79
CA GLU A 167 1.15 -16.49 -7.77
C GLU A 167 0.91 -15.83 -9.11
N TRP A 168 0.36 -14.61 -9.11
CA TRP A 168 0.15 -13.82 -10.31
C TRP A 168 1.48 -13.46 -10.98
N LEU A 169 2.48 -13.00 -10.22
CA LEU A 169 3.83 -12.74 -10.76
C LEU A 169 4.49 -14.00 -11.35
N SER A 170 4.08 -15.19 -10.89
CA SER A 170 4.56 -16.49 -11.36
C SER A 170 3.71 -17.09 -12.50
N PHE A 171 2.70 -16.37 -13.01
CA PHE A 171 1.78 -16.82 -14.06
C PHE A 171 0.95 -18.05 -13.68
N ASN A 172 0.68 -18.25 -12.39
CA ASN A 172 -0.14 -19.36 -11.90
C ASN A 172 -1.63 -19.00 -11.76
N ILE A 173 -1.95 -17.70 -11.75
CA ILE A 173 -3.32 -17.14 -11.74
C ILE A 173 -3.42 -15.90 -12.64
#